data_AF-A0A8E0SEG5-F1
#
_entry.id   AF-A0A8E0SEG5-F1
#
_cell.length_a   1.000
_cell.length_b   1.000
_cell.length_c   1.000
_cell.angle_alpha   90.00
_cell.angle_beta   90.00
_cell.angle_gamma   90.00
#
_symmetry.space_group_name_H-M   'P 1'
#
loop_
_entity.id
_entity.type
_entity.pdbx_description
1 polymer ?
#
loop_
_entity_poly.entity_id
_entity_poly.type
_entity_poly.pdbx_seq_one_letter_code
_entity_poly.pdbx_strand_id
1 'polypeptide(L)'
;MMKKGLLAGALTATVLFGTCAVDVPGIISPKTAEAASQLTDGIGGRAYLNSTGAIFVTKIQLPSSIQVSNGTAYIYSGFSGGTESDIGFQYSDKYNVWKPYMKVGSKGQDQVQYLEGGSQFTNTKGFRPGSTVQLTIYKNLNGNTRATYWGTNNAGYNGRLISEISKTNVGSISKWKALATVATTGSRQSIKSNFSTSFTNITIDNKAITPVIDTQDFAKVTVSGNSVSLSVVKN
;
A
#
# COMPACT_ATOMS: atom_id res chain seq x y z
N MET A 1 -79.60 -15.12 25.99
CA MET A 1 -78.74 -14.49 24.96
C MET A 1 -77.32 -14.42 25.49
N MET A 2 -76.34 -14.70 24.62
CA MET A 2 -74.87 -14.66 24.76
C MET A 2 -74.33 -13.41 25.51
N LYS A 3 -73.13 -13.33 26.13
CA LYS A 3 -71.86 -14.07 25.94
C LYS A 3 -70.88 -13.77 27.12
N LYS A 4 -70.18 -14.83 27.57
CA LYS A 4 -68.74 -14.99 27.90
C LYS A 4 -67.97 -13.98 28.76
N GLY A 5 -67.20 -14.56 29.70
CA GLY A 5 -65.81 -14.17 30.01
C GLY A 5 -65.17 -15.12 31.03
N LEU A 6 -64.08 -15.83 30.67
CA LEU A 6 -63.20 -16.49 31.66
C LEU A 6 -61.73 -16.32 31.22
N LEU A 7 -60.94 -15.76 32.14
CA LEU A 7 -59.49 -15.57 32.15
C LEU A 7 -58.82 -16.89 32.58
N ALA A 8 -57.80 -17.36 31.87
CA ALA A 8 -56.36 -17.10 32.06
C ALA A 8 -55.67 -18.08 33.03
N GLY A 9 -54.54 -18.61 32.59
CA GLY A 9 -53.62 -19.42 33.39
C GLY A 9 -52.68 -20.21 32.48
N ALA A 10 -51.51 -19.65 32.20
CA ALA A 10 -50.42 -20.34 31.53
C ALA A 10 -49.21 -20.40 32.48
N LEU A 11 -48.65 -21.59 32.68
CA LEU A 11 -47.30 -21.77 33.20
C LEU A 11 -46.61 -22.95 32.48
N THR A 12 -45.67 -22.58 31.62
CA THR A 12 -44.39 -23.20 31.22
C THR A 12 -44.19 -24.72 31.17
N ALA A 13 -43.65 -25.17 30.04
CA ALA A 13 -42.58 -26.17 30.01
C ALA A 13 -41.60 -25.85 28.86
N THR A 14 -40.32 -25.73 29.20
CA THR A 14 -39.19 -25.54 28.27
C THR A 14 -38.87 -26.88 27.61
N VAL A 15 -38.65 -26.90 26.28
CA VAL A 15 -38.02 -28.02 25.60
C VAL A 15 -36.84 -27.52 24.76
N LEU A 16 -35.68 -28.06 25.07
CA LEU A 16 -34.41 -27.88 24.37
C LEU A 16 -34.45 -28.68 23.07
N PHE A 17 -34.28 -28.03 21.92
CA PHE A 17 -33.97 -28.70 20.66
C PHE A 17 -32.71 -28.08 20.06
N GLY A 18 -31.68 -28.92 19.90
CA GLY A 18 -30.52 -28.59 19.10
C GLY A 18 -30.94 -28.37 17.65
N THR A 19 -30.50 -27.26 17.06
CA THR A 19 -30.75 -26.98 15.65
C THR A 19 -29.55 -27.45 14.85
N CYS A 20 -29.71 -28.56 14.16
CA CYS A 20 -28.92 -28.92 12.98
C CYS A 20 -29.16 -27.82 11.93
N ALA A 21 -28.12 -27.13 11.48
CA ALA A 21 -28.26 -26.17 10.40
C ALA A 21 -28.51 -26.96 9.09
N VAL A 22 -29.73 -26.81 8.55
CA VAL A 22 -30.07 -27.26 7.21
C VAL A 22 -29.77 -26.09 6.28
N ASP A 23 -28.80 -26.24 5.37
CA ASP A 23 -28.54 -25.25 4.34
C ASP A 23 -29.74 -25.16 3.39
N VAL A 24 -30.48 -24.06 3.49
CA VAL A 24 -31.55 -23.71 2.55
C VAL A 24 -30.90 -23.10 1.30
N PRO A 25 -31.08 -23.69 0.11
CA PRO A 25 -30.55 -23.14 -1.14
C PRO A 25 -31.18 -21.77 -1.41
N GLY A 26 -30.38 -20.71 -1.43
CA GLY A 26 -30.81 -19.36 -1.81
C GLY A 26 -30.64 -18.28 -0.75
N ILE A 27 -30.24 -18.61 0.47
CA ILE A 27 -29.80 -17.59 1.45
C ILE A 27 -28.29 -17.47 1.33
N ILE A 28 -27.83 -16.37 0.72
CA ILE A 28 -26.43 -15.98 0.78
C ILE A 28 -26.15 -15.64 2.25
N SER A 29 -25.63 -16.60 3.01
CA SER A 29 -24.97 -16.32 4.28
C SER A 29 -24.00 -15.16 4.02
N PRO A 30 -24.01 -14.09 4.84
CA PRO A 30 -22.92 -13.14 4.78
C PRO A 30 -21.68 -13.94 5.15
N LYS A 31 -20.94 -14.36 4.12
CA LYS A 31 -19.55 -14.75 4.26
C LYS A 31 -18.95 -13.55 4.95
N THR A 32 -18.73 -13.68 6.24
CA THR A 32 -17.98 -12.75 7.06
C THR A 32 -16.80 -12.33 6.20
N ALA A 33 -16.78 -11.06 5.81
CA ALA A 33 -15.67 -10.50 5.06
C ALA A 33 -14.42 -10.89 5.84
N GLU A 34 -13.59 -11.74 5.22
CA GLU A 34 -12.32 -12.17 5.79
C GLU A 34 -11.63 -10.89 6.26
N ALA A 35 -11.39 -10.77 7.57
CA ALA A 35 -10.79 -9.57 8.13
C ALA A 35 -9.52 -9.32 7.31
N ALA A 36 -9.47 -8.21 6.58
CA ALA A 36 -8.40 -7.95 5.63
C ALA A 36 -7.06 -8.25 6.31
N SER A 37 -6.25 -9.10 5.70
CA SER A 37 -4.97 -9.53 6.27
C SER A 37 -4.18 -8.30 6.69
N GLN A 38 -3.87 -8.19 7.97
CA GLN A 38 -3.25 -6.99 8.52
C GLN A 38 -1.83 -6.82 8.00
N LEU A 39 -1.38 -5.58 7.80
CA LEU A 39 0.04 -5.35 7.55
C LEU A 39 0.82 -5.52 8.86
N THR A 40 1.95 -6.24 8.81
CA THR A 40 2.73 -6.60 10.00
C THR A 40 3.25 -5.38 10.75
N ASP A 41 3.74 -4.36 10.03
CA ASP A 41 4.47 -3.23 10.61
C ASP A 41 3.68 -1.91 10.60
N GLY A 42 2.34 -1.98 10.41
CA GLY A 42 1.54 -0.77 10.30
C GLY A 42 0.14 -0.98 9.75
N ILE A 43 -0.36 0.02 9.03
CA ILE A 43 -1.63 0.00 8.30
C ILE A 43 -1.40 0.42 6.85
N GLY A 44 -2.34 0.11 5.96
CA GLY A 44 -2.25 0.53 4.57
C GLY A 44 -2.94 -0.41 3.59
N GLY A 45 -2.78 -0.06 2.31
CA GLY A 45 -3.26 -0.85 1.19
C GLY A 45 -2.10 -1.49 0.44
N ARG A 46 -2.32 -2.71 -0.08
CA ARG A 46 -1.39 -3.43 -0.96
C ARG A 46 -2.12 -3.97 -2.17
N ALA A 47 -1.47 -3.85 -3.32
CA ALA A 47 -1.83 -4.60 -4.52
C ALA A 47 -0.58 -5.32 -5.05
N TYR A 48 -0.78 -6.55 -5.52
CA TYR A 48 0.26 -7.31 -6.20
C TYR A 48 0.20 -7.09 -7.71
N LEU A 49 1.35 -7.23 -8.35
CA LEU A 49 1.56 -7.13 -9.78
C LEU A 49 2.20 -8.46 -10.22
N ASN A 50 1.38 -9.35 -10.78
CA ASN A 50 1.77 -10.73 -11.09
C ASN A 50 2.68 -10.79 -12.33
N SER A 51 3.93 -10.36 -12.16
CA SER A 51 4.98 -10.37 -13.17
C SER A 51 6.34 -10.59 -12.52
N THR A 52 7.22 -11.29 -13.22
CA THR A 52 8.60 -11.57 -12.81
C THR A 52 9.65 -10.70 -13.52
N GLY A 53 9.16 -9.77 -14.36
CA GLY A 53 9.98 -8.92 -15.21
C GLY A 53 10.97 -8.03 -14.46
N ALA A 54 11.90 -7.42 -15.20
CA ALA A 54 13.08 -6.78 -14.64
C ALA A 54 12.92 -5.27 -14.38
N ILE A 55 12.11 -4.59 -15.18
CA ILE A 55 11.98 -3.14 -15.20
C ILE A 55 10.53 -2.75 -14.95
N PHE A 56 10.27 -2.10 -13.81
CA PHE A 56 8.96 -1.54 -13.47
C PHE A 56 8.92 -0.06 -13.81
N VAL A 57 7.84 0.41 -14.43
CA VAL A 57 7.60 1.83 -14.74
C VAL A 57 6.18 2.21 -14.37
N THR A 58 6.00 3.38 -13.75
CA THR A 58 4.69 3.93 -13.38
C THR A 58 4.74 5.45 -13.22
N LYS A 59 3.58 6.11 -13.20
CA LYS A 59 3.41 7.47 -12.69
C LYS A 59 2.67 7.44 -11.36
N ILE A 60 3.28 8.03 -10.33
CA ILE A 60 2.72 8.09 -8.98
C ILE A 60 2.20 9.50 -8.73
N GLN A 61 0.92 9.62 -8.41
CA GLN A 61 0.33 10.87 -7.93
C GLN A 61 0.54 10.96 -6.43
N LEU A 62 1.38 11.89 -5.98
CA LEU A 62 1.60 12.12 -4.56
C LEU A 62 0.39 12.85 -3.94
N PRO A 63 0.03 12.57 -2.68
CA PRO A 63 -1.05 13.25 -1.99
C PRO A 63 -0.82 14.76 -1.95
N SER A 64 -1.86 15.56 -2.22
CA SER A 64 -1.84 17.03 -2.06
C SER A 64 -1.96 17.45 -0.60
N SER A 65 -2.72 16.68 0.18
CA SER A 65 -2.84 16.80 1.63
C SER A 65 -2.52 15.47 2.28
N ILE A 66 -1.83 15.50 3.42
CA ILE A 66 -1.52 14.33 4.23
C ILE A 66 -1.62 14.68 5.70
N GLN A 67 -2.30 13.81 6.45
CA GLN A 67 -2.32 13.84 7.90
C GLN A 67 -1.81 12.50 8.38
N VAL A 68 -0.70 12.46 9.10
CA VAL A 68 -0.16 11.23 9.68
C VAL A 68 0.40 11.54 11.07
N SER A 69 0.09 10.69 12.04
CA SER A 69 0.66 10.74 13.39
C SER A 69 0.95 9.34 13.91
N ASN A 70 1.91 9.23 14.83
CA ASN A 70 2.35 7.96 15.44
C ASN A 70 2.86 6.91 14.43
N GLY A 71 3.42 7.37 13.31
CA GLY A 71 4.03 6.55 12.27
C GLY A 71 4.58 7.40 11.13
N THR A 72 5.19 6.74 10.16
CA THR A 72 5.74 7.36 8.95
C THR A 72 4.99 6.87 7.73
N ALA A 73 4.58 7.79 6.84
CA ALA A 73 3.89 7.44 5.62
C ALA A 73 4.88 7.00 4.53
N TYR A 74 4.54 5.92 3.84
CA TYR A 74 5.31 5.42 2.70
C TYR A 74 4.39 5.18 1.50
N ILE A 75 4.89 5.49 0.31
CA ILE A 75 4.26 5.17 -0.98
C ILE A 75 5.32 4.51 -1.82
N TYR A 76 5.19 3.23 -2.12
CA TYR A 76 6.26 2.50 -2.78
C TYR A 76 5.77 1.37 -3.67
N SER A 77 6.60 1.07 -4.66
CA SER A 77 6.56 -0.19 -5.37
C SER A 77 7.70 -1.08 -4.84
N GLY A 78 7.82 -2.28 -5.35
CA GLY A 78 8.87 -3.20 -5.00
C GLY A 78 8.59 -4.58 -5.54
N PHE A 79 9.39 -5.55 -5.12
CA PHE A 79 9.23 -6.93 -5.53
C PHE A 79 9.38 -7.87 -4.33
N SER A 80 8.79 -9.04 -4.49
CA SER A 80 8.82 -10.14 -3.53
C SER A 80 9.45 -11.39 -4.16
N GLY A 81 9.92 -12.33 -3.33
CA GLY A 81 10.58 -13.55 -3.77
C GLY A 81 11.68 -13.97 -2.81
N GLY A 82 12.84 -14.40 -3.34
CA GLY A 82 14.01 -14.68 -2.50
C GLY A 82 14.58 -13.43 -1.78
N THR A 83 14.30 -12.25 -2.33
CA THR A 83 14.65 -10.95 -1.76
C THR A 83 13.45 -10.03 -1.82
N GLU A 84 13.03 -9.49 -0.68
CA GLU A 84 12.02 -8.42 -0.61
C GLU A 84 12.63 -7.05 -0.90
N SER A 85 11.87 -6.17 -1.55
CA SER A 85 12.26 -4.77 -1.71
C SER A 85 11.09 -3.81 -1.54
N ASP A 86 11.41 -2.62 -1.05
CA ASP A 86 10.50 -1.49 -0.87
C ASP A 86 11.19 -0.25 -1.47
N ILE A 87 10.68 0.28 -2.58
CA ILE A 87 11.31 1.31 -3.41
C ILE A 87 10.27 2.35 -3.83
N GLY A 88 10.45 3.60 -3.41
CA GLY A 88 9.53 4.67 -3.71
C GLY A 88 9.79 5.89 -2.84
N PHE A 89 8.83 6.24 -1.98
CA PHE A 89 8.86 7.47 -1.22
C PHE A 89 8.54 7.27 0.26
N GLN A 90 9.18 8.07 1.09
CA GLN A 90 8.81 8.31 2.49
C GLN A 90 8.39 9.76 2.67
N TYR A 91 7.33 10.00 3.43
CA TYR A 91 6.90 11.35 3.76
C TYR A 91 7.75 11.93 4.88
N SER A 92 8.18 13.18 4.69
CA SER A 92 8.97 13.92 5.66
C SER A 92 8.14 15.08 6.23
N ASP A 93 7.48 14.84 7.35
CA ASP A 93 6.62 15.83 8.03
C ASP A 93 7.35 17.16 8.28
N LYS A 94 8.57 17.09 8.81
CA LYS A 94 9.46 18.26 9.06
C LYS A 94 9.63 19.21 7.87
N TYR A 95 9.61 18.68 6.64
CA TYR A 95 9.88 19.45 5.43
C TYR A 95 8.69 19.50 4.46
N ASN A 96 7.57 18.86 4.81
CA ASN A 96 6.39 18.70 3.97
C ASN A 96 6.72 18.26 2.52
N VAL A 97 7.50 17.18 2.39
CA VAL A 97 7.92 16.63 1.10
C VAL A 97 7.97 15.11 1.12
N TRP A 98 7.91 14.51 -0.08
CA TRP A 98 8.18 13.10 -0.30
C TRP A 98 9.64 12.91 -0.71
N LYS A 99 10.38 12.11 0.05
CA LYS A 99 11.79 11.80 -0.19
C LYS A 99 11.94 10.42 -0.82
N PRO A 100 12.94 10.19 -1.68
CA PRO A 100 13.22 8.84 -2.18
C PRO A 100 13.49 7.89 -1.01
N TYR A 101 13.00 6.66 -1.15
CA TYR A 101 13.17 5.57 -0.19
C TYR A 101 13.54 4.29 -0.92
N MET A 102 14.55 3.58 -0.44
CA MET A 102 14.90 2.25 -0.94
C MET A 102 15.32 1.32 0.20
N LYS A 103 14.81 0.09 0.14
CA LYS A 103 15.27 -1.06 0.92
C LYS A 103 15.23 -2.30 0.03
N VAL A 104 16.29 -3.09 0.01
CA VAL A 104 16.41 -4.33 -0.78
C VAL A 104 17.10 -5.39 0.08
N GLY A 105 16.32 -6.38 0.53
CA GLY A 105 16.76 -7.36 1.52
C GLY A 105 17.22 -6.69 2.82
N SER A 106 18.44 -7.00 3.25
CA SER A 106 19.06 -6.38 4.43
C SER A 106 19.62 -4.98 4.19
N LYS A 107 19.67 -4.51 2.93
CA LYS A 107 20.26 -3.22 2.57
C LYS A 107 19.21 -2.12 2.61
N GLY A 108 19.46 -1.07 3.39
CA GLY A 108 18.50 -0.01 3.66
C GLY A 108 18.86 1.35 3.07
N GLN A 109 18.14 2.36 3.55
CA GLN A 109 18.25 3.75 3.10
C GLN A 109 19.64 4.36 3.34
N ASP A 110 20.34 3.92 4.38
CA ASP A 110 21.70 4.29 4.74
C ASP A 110 22.75 3.86 3.71
N GLN A 111 22.41 2.87 2.87
CA GLN A 111 23.28 2.33 1.83
C GLN A 111 22.93 2.84 0.43
N VAL A 112 21.99 3.78 0.33
CA VAL A 112 21.57 4.36 -0.94
C VAL A 112 22.61 5.35 -1.44
N GLN A 113 23.07 5.13 -2.66
CA GLN A 113 23.92 6.06 -3.41
C GLN A 113 23.05 6.91 -4.34
N TYR A 114 23.21 8.23 -4.27
CA TYR A 114 22.57 9.15 -5.20
C TYR A 114 23.53 9.46 -6.35
N LEU A 115 23.25 8.90 -7.52
CA LEU A 115 24.07 9.08 -8.71
C LEU A 115 23.76 10.40 -9.41
N GLU A 116 22.53 10.90 -9.26
CA GLU A 116 22.08 12.15 -9.84
C GLU A 116 20.98 12.77 -8.98
N GLY A 117 20.91 14.12 -8.93
CA GLY A 117 19.79 14.85 -8.33
C GLY A 117 19.70 14.81 -6.80
N GLY A 118 20.65 14.19 -6.11
CA GLY A 118 20.62 14.04 -4.65
C GLY A 118 20.40 15.36 -3.91
N SER A 119 21.12 16.44 -4.27
CA SER A 119 20.95 17.76 -3.67
C SER A 119 19.59 18.41 -3.92
N GLN A 120 18.88 17.99 -4.97
CA GLN A 120 17.59 18.57 -5.37
C GLN A 120 16.39 17.88 -4.72
N PHE A 121 16.53 16.64 -4.24
CA PHE A 121 15.40 15.82 -3.76
C PHE A 121 15.66 15.13 -2.42
N THR A 122 16.71 15.51 -1.69
CA THR A 122 17.04 14.95 -0.36
C THR A 122 17.29 16.05 0.68
N ASN A 123 17.60 15.66 1.92
CA ASN A 123 17.82 16.54 3.06
C ASN A 123 16.62 17.46 3.36
N THR A 124 16.68 18.75 3.03
CA THR A 124 15.57 19.71 3.22
C THR A 124 14.65 19.80 2.00
N LYS A 125 15.01 19.11 0.91
CA LYS A 125 14.25 19.04 -0.33
C LYS A 125 13.63 17.66 -0.52
N GLY A 126 12.67 17.59 -1.43
CA GLY A 126 11.98 16.38 -1.86
C GLY A 126 10.86 16.72 -2.84
N PHE A 127 10.21 15.70 -3.39
CA PHE A 127 9.07 15.87 -4.29
C PHE A 127 7.92 16.56 -3.55
N ARG A 128 7.35 17.59 -4.17
CA ARG A 128 6.31 18.39 -3.51
C ARG A 128 4.99 17.62 -3.42
N PRO A 129 4.18 17.81 -2.36
CA PRO A 129 2.82 17.31 -2.29
C PRO A 129 2.00 17.66 -3.54
N GLY A 130 1.10 16.77 -3.95
CA GLY A 130 0.21 16.96 -5.09
C GLY A 130 0.89 16.87 -6.46
N SER A 131 2.21 16.63 -6.53
CA SER A 131 2.89 16.42 -7.81
C SER A 131 2.80 14.98 -8.29
N THR A 132 2.92 14.80 -9.61
CA THR A 132 3.12 13.48 -10.23
C THR A 132 4.61 13.21 -10.38
N VAL A 133 5.04 12.01 -10.00
CA VAL A 133 6.42 11.54 -10.19
C VAL A 133 6.43 10.30 -11.07
N GLN A 134 7.20 10.32 -12.16
CA GLN A 134 7.47 9.10 -12.91
C GLN A 134 8.55 8.30 -12.19
N LEU A 135 8.25 7.05 -11.87
CA LEU A 135 9.15 6.12 -11.20
C LEU A 135 9.49 4.97 -12.14
N THR A 136 10.79 4.73 -12.32
CA THR A 136 11.34 3.55 -12.99
C THR A 136 12.24 2.79 -12.03
N ILE A 137 12.01 1.49 -11.86
CA ILE A 137 12.82 0.62 -11.00
C ILE A 137 13.43 -0.49 -11.85
N TYR A 138 14.74 -0.62 -11.79
CA TYR A 138 15.50 -1.74 -12.33
C TYR A 138 15.83 -2.66 -11.16
N LYS A 139 15.27 -3.89 -11.13
CA LYS A 139 15.57 -4.83 -10.04
C LYS A 139 17.07 -5.15 -9.96
N ASN A 140 17.72 -5.23 -11.13
CA ASN A 140 19.13 -5.48 -11.29
C ASN A 140 19.64 -4.79 -12.57
N LEU A 141 20.53 -3.82 -12.41
CA LEU A 141 21.28 -3.15 -13.44
C LEU A 141 22.76 -3.23 -13.06
N ASN A 142 23.53 -4.07 -13.76
CA ASN A 142 24.94 -4.33 -13.49
C ASN A 142 25.24 -4.76 -12.03
N GLY A 143 24.37 -5.59 -11.44
CA GLY A 143 24.49 -6.09 -10.06
C GLY A 143 23.82 -5.23 -8.99
N ASN A 144 23.23 -4.10 -9.38
CA ASN A 144 22.69 -3.10 -8.47
C ASN A 144 21.18 -2.90 -8.67
N THR A 145 20.44 -2.58 -7.61
CA THR A 145 19.02 -2.20 -7.75
C THR A 145 18.93 -0.69 -7.86
N ARG A 146 18.39 -0.18 -8.96
CA ARG A 146 18.35 1.25 -9.28
C ARG A 146 16.91 1.75 -9.38
N ALA A 147 16.67 2.94 -8.83
CA ALA A 147 15.43 3.68 -9.01
C ALA A 147 15.73 5.03 -9.67
N THR A 148 14.90 5.41 -10.64
CA THR A 148 14.91 6.72 -11.29
C THR A 148 13.58 7.40 -11.07
N TYR A 149 13.64 8.64 -10.62
CA TYR A 149 12.50 9.46 -10.28
C TYR A 149 12.54 10.71 -11.15
N TRP A 150 11.43 11.07 -11.79
CA TRP A 150 11.30 12.34 -12.52
C TRP A 150 10.10 13.11 -12.00
N GLY A 151 10.32 14.33 -11.50
CA GLY A 151 9.26 15.15 -10.93
C GLY A 151 9.75 16.50 -10.41
N THR A 152 8.89 17.19 -9.68
CA THR A 152 9.14 18.56 -9.20
C THR A 152 9.36 18.59 -7.68
N ASN A 153 10.43 19.26 -7.23
CA ASN A 153 10.70 19.43 -5.80
C ASN A 153 9.91 20.61 -5.19
N ASN A 154 10.03 20.78 -3.87
CA ASN A 154 9.42 21.88 -3.11
C ASN A 154 10.00 23.27 -3.39
N ALA A 155 11.04 23.40 -4.22
CA ALA A 155 11.59 24.67 -4.68
C ALA A 155 11.23 24.99 -6.15
N GLY A 156 10.43 24.14 -6.80
CA GLY A 156 10.04 24.31 -8.21
C GLY A 156 11.03 23.75 -9.23
N TYR A 157 12.15 23.15 -8.80
CA TYR A 157 13.04 22.42 -9.71
C TYR A 157 12.34 21.17 -10.22
N ASN A 158 12.23 21.05 -11.54
CA ASN A 158 11.68 19.89 -12.23
C ASN A 158 12.81 19.12 -12.91
N GLY A 159 13.03 17.87 -12.50
CA GLY A 159 14.14 17.10 -13.00
C GLY A 159 14.19 15.70 -12.43
N ARG A 160 15.40 15.13 -12.44
CA ARG A 160 15.62 13.72 -12.18
C ARG A 160 16.40 13.48 -10.89
N LEU A 161 16.06 12.41 -10.18
CA LEU A 161 16.91 11.77 -9.18
C LEU A 161 17.18 10.33 -9.61
N ILE A 162 18.43 9.90 -9.54
CA ILE A 162 18.83 8.49 -9.72
C ILE A 162 19.45 8.02 -8.42
N SER A 163 18.87 6.97 -7.83
CA SER A 163 19.36 6.35 -6.62
C SER A 163 19.57 4.85 -6.80
N GLU A 164 20.51 4.29 -6.05
CA GLU A 164 20.91 2.90 -6.22
C GLU A 164 21.34 2.27 -4.89
N ILE A 165 21.08 0.98 -4.74
CA ILE A 165 21.72 0.12 -3.75
C ILE A 165 22.60 -0.86 -4.51
N SER A 166 23.91 -0.79 -4.27
CA SER A 166 24.89 -1.59 -5.00
C SER A 166 24.98 -3.04 -4.51
N LYS A 167 25.39 -3.95 -5.40
CA LYS A 167 25.64 -5.37 -5.12
C LYS A 167 24.43 -6.06 -4.48
N THR A 168 23.22 -5.72 -4.91
CA THR A 168 22.01 -6.43 -4.48
C THR A 168 21.86 -7.75 -5.24
N ASN A 169 22.39 -7.83 -6.47
CA ASN A 169 22.44 -9.01 -7.33
C ASN A 169 21.09 -9.76 -7.40
N VAL A 170 19.99 -9.00 -7.47
CA VAL A 170 18.64 -9.58 -7.49
C VAL A 170 18.48 -10.42 -8.76
N GLY A 171 18.17 -11.70 -8.56
CA GLY A 171 17.88 -12.64 -9.65
C GLY A 171 16.38 -12.69 -9.96
N SER A 172 15.81 -13.88 -9.87
CA SER A 172 14.38 -14.11 -10.05
C SER A 172 13.58 -13.53 -8.88
N ILE A 173 12.43 -12.94 -9.20
CA ILE A 173 11.43 -12.46 -8.25
C ILE A 173 10.12 -13.21 -8.51
N SER A 174 9.24 -13.30 -7.53
CA SER A 174 7.93 -13.96 -7.69
C SER A 174 6.87 -13.01 -8.23
N LYS A 175 6.86 -11.76 -7.76
CA LYS A 175 5.89 -10.73 -8.15
C LYS A 175 6.41 -9.34 -7.80
N TRP A 176 5.85 -8.32 -8.43
CA TRP A 176 5.97 -6.93 -7.98
C TRP A 176 4.81 -6.58 -7.03
N LYS A 177 4.92 -5.46 -6.32
CA LYS A 177 3.91 -4.96 -5.37
C LYS A 177 3.82 -3.44 -5.42
N ALA A 178 2.65 -2.88 -5.16
CA ALA A 178 2.41 -1.46 -4.98
C ALA A 178 1.66 -1.22 -3.66
N LEU A 179 2.17 -0.28 -2.85
CA LEU A 179 1.69 -0.04 -1.51
C LEU A 179 1.61 1.46 -1.16
N ALA A 180 0.67 1.76 -0.27
CA ALA A 180 0.58 3.01 0.47
C ALA A 180 0.33 2.64 1.92
N THR A 181 1.23 3.03 2.82
CA THR A 181 1.23 2.56 4.21
C THR A 181 1.55 3.67 5.19
N VAL A 182 1.19 3.45 6.46
CA VAL A 182 1.80 4.11 7.60
C VAL A 182 2.45 3.03 8.46
N ALA A 183 3.77 3.05 8.54
CA ALA A 183 4.52 2.11 9.38
C ALA A 183 4.84 2.74 10.74
N THR A 184 4.90 1.93 11.79
CA THR A 184 5.20 2.39 13.16
C THR A 184 6.08 1.40 13.90
N THR A 185 6.94 1.92 14.77
CA THR A 185 7.64 1.11 15.79
C THR A 185 6.91 1.11 17.14
N GLY A 186 5.84 1.92 17.27
CA GLY A 186 5.01 2.02 18.45
C GLY A 186 3.73 1.20 18.36
N SER A 187 2.70 1.63 19.08
CA SER A 187 1.39 0.96 19.04
C SER A 187 0.69 1.21 17.71
N ARG A 188 0.41 0.15 16.96
CA ARG A 188 -0.42 0.20 15.74
C ARG A 188 -1.80 0.83 15.98
N GLN A 189 -2.35 0.69 17.19
CA GLN A 189 -3.65 1.26 17.56
C GLN A 189 -3.63 2.78 17.64
N SER A 190 -2.48 3.42 17.90
CA SER A 190 -2.40 4.89 17.99
C SER A 190 -2.16 5.59 16.65
N ILE A 191 -1.90 4.85 15.57
CA ILE A 191 -1.74 5.43 14.23
C ILE A 191 -3.00 6.23 13.86
N LYS A 192 -2.81 7.47 13.40
CA LYS A 192 -3.83 8.23 12.67
C LYS A 192 -3.31 8.59 11.29
N SER A 193 -4.17 8.49 10.29
CA SER A 193 -3.80 8.72 8.90
C SER A 193 -4.98 9.20 8.07
N ASN A 194 -4.70 10.10 7.13
CA ASN A 194 -5.60 10.44 6.03
C ASN A 194 -4.77 10.93 4.84
N PHE A 195 -4.62 10.07 3.84
CA PHE A 195 -4.02 10.43 2.54
C PHE A 195 -4.43 9.44 1.45
N SER A 196 -4.26 9.85 0.20
CA SER A 196 -4.52 9.00 -0.96
C SER A 196 -3.50 9.21 -2.06
N THR A 197 -3.13 8.12 -2.74
CA THR A 197 -2.21 8.12 -3.87
C THR A 197 -2.72 7.20 -4.97
N SER A 198 -2.17 7.35 -6.18
CA SER A 198 -2.42 6.44 -7.29
C SER A 198 -1.15 6.11 -8.05
N PHE A 199 -0.98 4.84 -8.39
CA PHE A 199 -0.01 4.34 -9.35
C PHE A 199 -0.76 4.16 -10.67
N THR A 200 -0.34 4.86 -11.71
CA THR A 200 -0.98 4.86 -13.03
C THR A 200 0.00 4.43 -14.11
N ASN A 201 -0.54 3.95 -15.23
CA ASN A 201 0.24 3.49 -16.38
C ASN A 201 1.32 2.47 -15.98
N ILE A 202 0.96 1.51 -15.13
CA ILE A 202 1.90 0.50 -14.64
C ILE A 202 2.29 -0.41 -15.79
N THR A 203 3.61 -0.50 -16.01
CA THR A 203 4.19 -1.45 -16.95
C THR A 203 5.36 -2.18 -16.30
N ILE A 204 5.55 -3.43 -16.68
CA ILE A 204 6.74 -4.22 -16.35
C ILE A 204 7.28 -4.80 -17.65
N ASP A 205 8.56 -4.53 -17.95
CA ASP A 205 9.21 -4.84 -19.22
C ASP A 205 8.36 -4.39 -20.44
N ASN A 206 7.88 -3.14 -20.36
CA ASN A 206 7.02 -2.48 -21.36
C ASN A 206 5.64 -3.14 -21.58
N LYS A 207 5.23 -4.11 -20.77
CA LYS A 207 3.89 -4.71 -20.80
C LYS A 207 3.02 -4.11 -19.73
N ALA A 208 1.79 -3.69 -20.08
CA ALA A 208 0.83 -3.19 -19.11
C ALA A 208 0.43 -4.31 -18.12
N ILE A 209 0.45 -4.01 -16.83
CA ILE A 209 0.11 -4.97 -15.77
C ILE A 209 -1.07 -4.44 -14.97
N THR A 210 -2.14 -5.24 -14.91
CA THR A 210 -3.31 -4.98 -14.07
C THR A 210 -3.00 -5.43 -12.63
N PRO A 211 -3.01 -4.52 -11.65
CA PRO A 211 -2.80 -4.88 -10.25
C PRO A 211 -3.93 -5.77 -9.71
N VAL A 212 -3.60 -6.62 -8.73
CA VAL A 212 -4.56 -7.46 -8.00
C VAL A 212 -4.60 -6.98 -6.56
N ILE A 213 -5.79 -6.63 -6.07
CA ILE A 213 -5.99 -6.19 -4.68
C ILE A 213 -5.59 -7.31 -3.74
N ASP A 214 -4.88 -6.96 -2.66
CA ASP A 214 -4.44 -7.90 -1.64
C ASP A 214 -4.88 -7.43 -0.24
N THR A 215 -4.07 -6.63 0.45
CA THR A 215 -4.40 -6.12 1.79
C THR A 215 -5.15 -4.78 1.74
N GLN A 216 -6.17 -4.65 2.58
CA GLN A 216 -6.94 -3.42 2.82
C GLN A 216 -7.08 -3.16 4.32
N ASP A 217 -6.00 -2.72 4.96
CA ASP A 217 -5.92 -2.54 6.41
C ASP A 217 -5.99 -1.04 6.76
N PHE A 218 -7.17 -0.56 7.21
CA PHE A 218 -7.48 0.88 7.28
C PHE A 218 -7.19 1.61 5.97
N ALA A 219 -7.46 0.92 4.86
CA ALA A 219 -7.26 1.44 3.53
C ALA A 219 -8.34 0.95 2.57
N LYS A 220 -8.63 1.77 1.56
CA LYS A 220 -9.41 1.40 0.39
C LYS A 220 -8.48 1.29 -0.81
N VAL A 221 -8.51 0.14 -1.49
CA VAL A 221 -7.75 -0.09 -2.71
C VAL A 221 -8.73 -0.23 -3.88
N THR A 222 -8.45 0.43 -5.00
CA THR A 222 -9.29 0.37 -6.20
C THR A 222 -8.41 0.23 -7.43
N VAL A 223 -8.72 -0.77 -8.26
CA VAL A 223 -7.99 -1.08 -9.48
C VAL A 223 -8.84 -0.70 -10.69
N SER A 224 -8.21 -0.08 -11.69
CA SER A 224 -8.82 0.22 -12.99
C SER A 224 -7.77 0.09 -14.08
N GLY A 225 -7.88 -0.96 -14.91
CA GLY A 225 -6.86 -1.30 -15.90
C GLY A 225 -5.48 -1.48 -15.25
N ASN A 226 -4.44 -0.90 -15.85
CA ASN A 226 -3.08 -0.93 -15.30
C ASN A 226 -2.80 0.18 -14.27
N SER A 227 -3.80 0.51 -13.46
CA SER A 227 -3.71 1.55 -12.42
C SER A 227 -4.31 1.06 -11.12
N VAL A 228 -3.76 1.52 -10.00
CA VAL A 228 -4.28 1.30 -8.65
C VAL A 228 -4.30 2.60 -7.85
N SER A 229 -5.41 2.87 -7.19
CA SER A 229 -5.56 3.96 -6.21
C SER A 229 -5.64 3.38 -4.80
N LEU A 230 -4.92 3.98 -3.87
CA LEU A 230 -4.87 3.58 -2.46
C LEU A 230 -5.18 4.78 -1.59
N SER A 231 -6.18 4.65 -0.71
CA SER A 231 -6.55 5.66 0.28
C SER A 231 -6.38 5.05 1.66
N VAL A 232 -5.54 5.63 2.51
CA VAL A 232 -5.25 5.15 3.87
C VAL A 232 -5.90 6.11 4.86
N VAL A 233 -6.88 5.61 5.61
CA VAL A 233 -7.70 6.42 6.51
C VAL A 233 -7.90 5.68 7.83
N LYS A 234 -7.40 6.29 8.92
CA LYS A 234 -7.60 5.86 10.29
C LYS A 234 -7.69 7.09 11.19
N ASN A 235 -8.81 7.24 11.91
CA ASN A 235 -9.09 8.41 12.75
C ASN A 235 -8.70 8.17 14.22
#